data_AF-A0A6L3EVY1-F1
#
_entry.id   AF-A0A6L3EVY1-F1
#
_cell.length_a   1.000
_cell.length_b   1.000
_cell.length_c   1.000
_cell.angle_alpha   90.00
_cell.angle_beta   90.00
_cell.angle_gamma   90.00
#
_symmetry.space_group_name_H-M   'P 1'
#
loop_
_entity.id
_entity.type
_entity.pdbx_description
1 polymer ?
#
loop_
_entity_poly.entity_id
_entity_poly.type
_entity_poly.pdbx_seq_one_letter_code
_entity_poly.pdbx_strand_id
1 'polypeptide(L)'
;MKNRFYSLSRLFVDSVHNKRNLALLLSLALLVMASSSFVYAQTEAPTVTVIDQPTFTKNGDPIQSGLTLTLTSTTINVCSHNGTNFYNILGDNAASLRAKLDNEANFGPNGAYGDYDFNYIDVGDEFTKQTILDKECNIWFSGFESDNDYTPEELTALQNWVTETNGQVVAGCDTQENDPVCALLDFSVTTDTDTHGFLTNTGATNPLNCNGALGSNSRLEMAGGKGAYFSGPGVTTENVLAVHETGTDDNNKPIVIYTGNYFLTADINMIQTGGTKVTLSDGPDVTNNNDILAMNAFSALADASVGKEICTSVEPAPPSPSEPTCDCVAQTDPSASADQGVFAGFAPVSIYSLDNGSIEDSISDTALKTTTGTSHGGPTPTADRFGNENGALLFDGVDDYIETNEGSNKKPLTFSVWFRADDIAGEHSIVDSDVSGGYGHSLIIGYDDPAKTDDTPKDGSLDVQYHNGFWDTNVTIEPGKWYQAFVTYGDEMRLYLGAQGQPMTLVAQQP
;
A
#
# COMPACT_ATOMS: atom_id res chain seq x y z
N MET A 1 -36.55 -11.06 33.74
CA MET A 1 -36.57 -10.86 35.22
C MET A 1 -36.58 -12.25 35.87
N LYS A 2 -35.73 -12.71 36.78
CA LYS A 2 -34.52 -12.19 37.44
C LYS A 2 -33.80 -13.44 38.03
N ASN A 3 -32.49 -13.50 37.82
CA ASN A 3 -31.44 -14.04 38.70
C ASN A 3 -31.47 -15.51 39.17
N ARG A 4 -30.54 -16.32 38.62
CA ARG A 4 -29.61 -17.15 39.43
C ARG A 4 -28.24 -17.24 38.75
N PHE A 5 -27.37 -16.29 39.08
CA PHE A 5 -25.92 -16.44 39.06
C PHE A 5 -25.47 -16.54 40.52
N TYR A 6 -24.86 -17.65 40.93
CA TYR A 6 -23.98 -17.66 42.10
C TYR A 6 -22.92 -18.76 41.96
N SER A 7 -21.69 -18.28 41.77
CA SER A 7 -20.44 -18.74 42.39
C SER A 7 -19.86 -20.11 42.02
N LEU A 8 -18.91 -20.05 41.07
CA LEU A 8 -17.90 -21.06 40.77
C LEU A 8 -16.56 -20.78 41.50
N SER A 9 -16.56 -19.99 42.59
CA SER A 9 -15.34 -19.53 43.27
C SER A 9 -15.01 -20.25 44.58
N ARG A 10 -15.42 -21.52 44.74
CA ARG A 10 -15.10 -22.32 45.94
C ARG A 10 -14.34 -23.63 45.73
N LEU A 11 -13.80 -23.88 44.54
CA LEU A 11 -13.03 -25.10 44.25
C LEU A 11 -11.50 -24.92 44.27
N PHE A 12 -10.99 -23.78 44.73
CA PHE A 12 -9.55 -23.45 44.65
C PHE A 12 -8.79 -23.41 45.97
N VAL A 13 -9.35 -23.87 47.10
CA VAL A 13 -8.66 -23.76 48.40
C VAL A 13 -8.23 -25.09 49.04
N ASP A 14 -8.69 -26.27 48.58
CA ASP A 14 -8.35 -27.54 49.28
C ASP A 14 -7.60 -28.59 48.44
N SER A 15 -6.74 -28.20 47.49
CA SER A 15 -5.92 -29.19 46.75
C SER A 15 -4.46 -28.80 46.51
N VAL A 16 -3.76 -28.42 47.57
CA VAL A 16 -2.29 -28.26 47.52
C VAL A 16 -1.53 -29.51 48.00
N HIS A 17 -2.19 -30.59 48.44
CA HIS A 17 -1.49 -31.72 49.07
C HIS A 17 -1.70 -33.12 48.46
N ASN A 18 -2.12 -33.25 47.19
CA ASN A 18 -2.19 -34.58 46.58
C ASN A 18 -1.72 -34.62 45.12
N LYS A 19 -0.49 -35.12 44.92
CA LYS A 19 0.17 -35.31 43.61
C LYS A 19 -0.58 -36.23 42.64
N ARG A 20 -1.66 -36.89 43.06
CA ARG A 20 -2.46 -37.79 42.22
C ARG A 20 -3.53 -37.10 41.36
N ASN A 21 -3.92 -35.85 41.65
CA ASN A 21 -4.96 -35.15 40.88
C ASN A 21 -4.42 -34.33 39.70
N LEU A 22 -3.12 -34.04 39.65
CA LEU A 22 -2.52 -33.25 38.57
C LEU A 22 -2.50 -34.02 37.23
N ALA A 23 -2.36 -35.36 37.28
CA ALA A 23 -2.39 -36.20 36.08
C ALA A 23 -3.80 -36.32 35.49
N LEU A 24 -4.86 -36.28 36.31
CA LEU A 24 -6.23 -36.36 35.83
C LEU A 24 -6.71 -35.03 35.21
N LEU A 25 -6.25 -33.90 35.77
CA LEU A 25 -6.49 -32.56 35.22
C LEU A 25 -5.70 -32.32 33.93
N LEU A 26 -4.48 -32.83 33.79
CA LEU A 26 -3.73 -32.78 32.52
C LEU A 26 -4.39 -33.62 31.43
N SER A 27 -4.89 -34.81 31.75
CA SER A 27 -5.58 -35.68 30.78
C SER A 27 -6.93 -35.12 30.32
N LEU A 28 -7.64 -34.38 31.19
CA LEU A 28 -8.91 -33.75 30.83
C LEU A 28 -8.70 -32.46 30.01
N ALA A 29 -7.61 -31.73 30.25
CA ALA A 29 -7.20 -30.60 29.41
C ALA A 29 -6.71 -31.06 28.02
N LEU A 30 -6.03 -32.22 27.93
CA LEU A 30 -5.62 -32.81 26.65
C LEU A 30 -6.80 -33.34 25.83
N LEU A 31 -7.88 -33.81 26.49
CA LEU A 31 -9.06 -34.34 25.80
C LEU A 31 -9.99 -33.24 25.28
N VAL A 32 -10.00 -32.05 25.91
CA VAL A 32 -10.76 -30.88 25.43
C VAL A 32 -10.05 -30.14 24.30
N MET A 33 -8.72 -30.26 24.18
CA MET A 33 -7.97 -29.72 23.04
C MET A 33 -7.96 -30.63 21.80
N ALA A 34 -8.47 -31.86 21.90
CA ALA A 34 -8.51 -32.82 20.79
C ALA A 34 -9.86 -32.85 20.03
N SER A 35 -10.84 -32.00 20.38
CA SER A 35 -12.16 -31.97 19.74
C SER A 35 -12.46 -30.69 18.94
N SER A 36 -11.48 -29.82 18.77
CA SER A 36 -11.56 -28.70 17.82
C SER A 36 -10.79 -29.10 16.56
N SER A 37 -11.52 -29.62 15.58
CA SER A 37 -11.02 -29.84 14.22
C SER A 37 -10.71 -28.49 13.57
N PHE A 38 -9.52 -27.95 13.85
CA PHE A 38 -8.92 -26.97 12.97
C PHE A 38 -8.34 -27.73 11.79
N VAL A 39 -9.02 -27.63 10.65
CA VAL A 39 -8.44 -27.99 9.35
C VAL A 39 -7.39 -26.92 9.06
N TYR A 40 -6.15 -27.18 9.46
CA TYR A 40 -5.02 -26.44 8.93
C TYR A 40 -4.82 -26.95 7.51
N ALA A 41 -5.09 -26.11 6.51
CA ALA A 41 -4.63 -26.38 5.17
C ALA A 41 -3.11 -26.49 5.23
N GLN A 42 -2.57 -27.69 5.07
CA GLN A 42 -1.14 -27.88 4.85
C GLN A 42 -0.83 -27.27 3.49
N THR A 43 -0.30 -26.06 3.48
CA THR A 43 0.47 -25.58 2.33
C THR A 43 1.72 -26.44 2.26
N GLU A 44 1.82 -27.28 1.23
CA GLU A 44 3.03 -28.05 0.98
C GLU A 44 4.18 -27.07 0.73
N ALA A 45 5.22 -27.15 1.54
CA ALA A 45 6.44 -26.39 1.30
C ALA A 45 7.00 -26.76 -0.09
N PRO A 46 7.58 -25.80 -0.84
CA PRO A 46 8.11 -26.07 -2.17
C PRO A 46 9.10 -27.24 -2.15
N THR A 47 8.88 -28.21 -3.02
CA THR A 47 9.70 -29.42 -3.11
C THR A 47 11.04 -29.05 -3.74
N VAL A 48 12.06 -28.81 -2.91
CA VAL A 48 13.44 -28.59 -3.38
C VAL A 48 14.01 -29.94 -3.83
N THR A 49 14.03 -30.19 -5.12
CA THR A 49 14.71 -31.36 -5.69
C THR A 49 16.21 -31.08 -5.75
N VAL A 50 16.95 -31.52 -4.75
CA VAL A 50 18.41 -31.46 -4.75
C VAL A 50 18.94 -32.54 -5.70
N ILE A 51 19.52 -32.13 -6.84
CA ILE A 51 20.24 -33.04 -7.73
C ILE A 51 21.61 -33.34 -7.09
N ASP A 52 21.89 -34.62 -6.88
CA ASP A 52 23.00 -35.14 -6.10
C ASP A 52 24.39 -34.89 -6.74
N GLN A 53 25.34 -34.49 -5.87
CA GLN A 53 26.82 -34.46 -5.96
C GLN A 53 27.52 -33.99 -7.27
N PRO A 54 28.43 -32.98 -7.20
CA PRO A 54 29.25 -32.60 -8.35
C PRO A 54 30.30 -33.67 -8.66
N THR A 55 30.32 -34.16 -9.90
CA THR A 55 31.43 -34.95 -10.44
C THR A 55 32.53 -34.00 -10.93
N PHE A 56 33.72 -34.08 -10.33
CA PHE A 56 34.89 -33.35 -10.80
C PHE A 56 35.42 -33.96 -12.10
N THR A 57 35.60 -33.15 -13.15
CA THR A 57 36.42 -33.56 -14.30
C THR A 57 37.90 -33.38 -13.97
N LYS A 58 38.74 -34.22 -14.58
CA LYS A 58 40.17 -34.38 -14.28
C LYS A 58 41.05 -33.14 -14.58
N ASN A 59 40.47 -32.04 -15.07
CA ASN A 59 41.21 -30.89 -15.62
C ASN A 59 41.09 -29.59 -14.81
N GLY A 60 40.35 -29.55 -13.70
CA GLY A 60 40.38 -28.40 -12.79
C GLY A 60 39.66 -27.14 -13.28
N ASP A 61 38.84 -27.23 -14.33
CA ASP A 61 37.95 -26.14 -14.73
C ASP A 61 36.71 -26.11 -13.81
N PRO A 62 36.31 -24.95 -13.26
CA PRO A 62 35.08 -24.85 -12.46
C PRO A 62 33.86 -25.10 -13.35
N ILE A 63 33.11 -26.16 -13.06
CA ILE A 63 31.78 -26.37 -13.64
C ILE A 63 30.87 -25.36 -12.94
N GLN A 64 30.39 -24.34 -13.66
CA GLN A 64 29.27 -23.54 -13.18
C GLN A 64 28.03 -24.43 -13.13
N SER A 65 27.74 -25.01 -11.98
CA SER A 65 26.44 -25.62 -11.71
C SER A 65 25.44 -24.50 -11.44
N GLY A 66 24.77 -24.03 -12.49
CA GLY A 66 23.59 -23.18 -12.35
C GLY A 66 22.46 -24.01 -11.73
N LEU A 67 22.23 -23.87 -10.43
CA LEU A 67 21.00 -24.34 -9.80
C LEU A 67 19.91 -23.34 -10.17
N THR A 68 19.10 -23.65 -11.18
CA THR A 68 17.89 -22.87 -11.47
C THR A 68 16.81 -23.33 -10.51
N LEU A 69 16.56 -22.54 -9.45
CA LEU A 69 15.39 -22.73 -8.60
C LEU A 69 14.18 -22.17 -9.35
N THR A 70 13.28 -23.03 -9.83
CA THR A 70 11.99 -22.57 -10.37
C THR A 70 11.08 -22.34 -9.18
N LEU A 71 10.88 -21.06 -8.81
CA LEU A 71 9.80 -20.68 -7.91
C LEU A 71 8.48 -20.92 -8.64
N THR A 72 7.59 -21.71 -8.05
CA THR A 72 6.23 -21.88 -8.55
C THR A 72 5.36 -20.83 -7.87
N SER A 73 4.72 -19.98 -8.66
CA SER A 73 3.72 -19.01 -8.23
C SER A 73 2.55 -19.70 -7.52
N THR A 74 1.88 -18.95 -6.65
CA THR A 74 0.70 -19.47 -5.94
C THR A 74 -0.53 -19.34 -6.83
N THR A 75 -1.19 -20.45 -7.15
CA THR A 75 -2.43 -20.39 -7.94
C THR A 75 -3.61 -19.89 -7.11
N ILE A 76 -4.33 -18.89 -7.63
CA ILE A 76 -5.53 -18.29 -7.05
C ILE A 76 -6.71 -18.60 -7.96
N ASN A 77 -7.66 -19.40 -7.47
CA ASN A 77 -8.89 -19.71 -8.18
C ASN A 77 -9.92 -18.59 -7.97
N VAL A 78 -10.20 -17.85 -9.04
CA VAL A 78 -11.27 -16.84 -9.12
C VAL A 78 -12.51 -17.50 -9.68
N CYS A 79 -13.47 -17.77 -8.80
CA CYS A 79 -14.70 -18.47 -9.09
C CYS A 79 -15.84 -17.51 -9.40
N SER A 80 -16.79 -17.96 -10.22
CA SER A 80 -18.02 -17.23 -10.49
C SER A 80 -19.18 -18.16 -10.87
N HIS A 81 -20.38 -17.60 -10.88
CA HIS A 81 -21.63 -18.22 -11.30
C HIS A 81 -21.76 -18.19 -12.82
N ASN A 82 -22.31 -19.25 -13.43
CA ASN A 82 -22.44 -19.34 -14.89
C ASN A 82 -23.64 -18.56 -15.46
N GLY A 83 -24.63 -18.23 -14.62
CA GLY A 83 -25.91 -17.69 -15.09
C GLY A 83 -25.80 -16.31 -15.73
N THR A 84 -24.69 -15.62 -15.51
CA THR A 84 -24.55 -14.20 -15.80
C THR A 84 -23.77 -14.00 -17.10
N ASN A 85 -24.49 -14.12 -18.21
CA ASN A 85 -23.94 -13.84 -19.54
C ASN A 85 -23.34 -12.42 -19.54
N PHE A 86 -22.02 -12.37 -19.73
CA PHE A 86 -21.17 -11.20 -20.01
C PHE A 86 -20.55 -10.46 -18.83
N TYR A 87 -21.14 -10.40 -17.64
CA TYR A 87 -20.70 -9.45 -16.59
C TYR A 87 -19.94 -10.06 -15.41
N ASN A 88 -19.57 -11.32 -15.50
CA ASN A 88 -18.71 -11.98 -14.54
C ASN A 88 -17.27 -12.16 -15.05
N ILE A 89 -16.39 -12.75 -14.23
CA ILE A 89 -14.97 -12.96 -14.57
C ILE A 89 -14.75 -13.87 -15.80
N LEU A 90 -15.71 -14.73 -16.13
CA LEU A 90 -15.66 -15.65 -17.27
C LEU A 90 -16.14 -14.97 -18.56
N GLY A 91 -16.97 -13.93 -18.43
CA GLY A 91 -17.57 -13.18 -19.52
C GLY A 91 -16.55 -12.40 -20.37
N ASP A 92 -16.95 -12.07 -21.59
CA ASP A 92 -16.14 -11.28 -22.51
C ASP A 92 -15.85 -9.86 -21.97
N ASN A 93 -16.74 -9.29 -21.15
CA ASN A 93 -16.51 -7.98 -20.55
C ASN A 93 -15.35 -8.01 -19.55
N ALA A 94 -15.04 -9.16 -18.95
CA ALA A 94 -13.89 -9.31 -18.06
C ALA A 94 -12.57 -9.55 -18.81
N ALA A 95 -12.53 -9.52 -20.15
CA ALA A 95 -11.32 -9.79 -20.92
C ALA A 95 -10.14 -8.88 -20.55
N SER A 96 -10.38 -7.57 -20.36
CA SER A 96 -9.32 -6.62 -19.98
C SER A 96 -8.85 -6.82 -18.53
N LEU A 97 -9.75 -7.20 -17.61
CA LEU A 97 -9.36 -7.56 -16.24
C LEU A 97 -8.50 -8.82 -16.25
N ARG A 98 -8.93 -9.88 -16.93
CA ARG A 98 -8.16 -11.13 -17.06
C ARG A 98 -6.80 -10.90 -17.71
N ALA A 99 -6.75 -10.11 -18.79
CA ALA A 99 -5.48 -9.79 -19.45
C ALA A 99 -4.47 -9.11 -18.50
N LYS A 100 -4.94 -8.31 -17.54
CA LYS A 100 -4.10 -7.68 -16.51
C LYS A 100 -3.69 -8.66 -15.41
N LEU A 101 -4.62 -9.51 -14.96
CA LEU A 101 -4.35 -10.56 -13.96
C LEU A 101 -3.39 -11.64 -14.50
N ASP A 102 -3.46 -11.95 -15.78
CA ASP A 102 -2.63 -12.94 -16.48
C ASP A 102 -1.30 -12.36 -16.98
N ASN A 103 -1.06 -11.05 -16.80
CA ASN A 103 0.18 -10.41 -17.22
C ASN A 103 1.30 -10.70 -16.21
N GLU A 104 2.34 -11.41 -16.64
CA GLU A 104 3.51 -11.74 -15.82
C GLU A 104 4.23 -10.52 -15.20
N ALA A 105 4.11 -9.34 -15.83
CA ALA A 105 4.65 -8.09 -15.28
C ALA A 105 3.81 -7.55 -14.12
N ASN A 106 2.52 -7.88 -14.06
CA ASN A 106 1.64 -7.51 -12.97
C ASN A 106 1.62 -8.59 -11.89
N PHE A 107 1.49 -9.86 -12.26
CA PHE A 107 1.42 -10.99 -11.33
C PHE A 107 2.26 -12.18 -11.77
N GLY A 108 2.89 -12.85 -10.81
CA GLY A 108 3.82 -13.96 -11.03
C GLY A 108 5.14 -13.71 -10.29
N PRO A 109 6.18 -14.53 -10.50
CA PRO A 109 7.39 -14.49 -9.66
C PRO A 109 8.13 -13.15 -9.65
N ASN A 110 7.90 -12.30 -10.66
CA ASN A 110 8.45 -10.95 -10.75
C ASN A 110 7.35 -9.88 -10.94
N GLY A 111 6.09 -10.23 -10.67
CA GLY A 111 4.94 -9.37 -10.88
C GLY A 111 4.90 -8.24 -9.86
N ALA A 112 4.60 -7.01 -10.32
CA ALA A 112 4.52 -5.84 -9.47
C ALA A 112 3.48 -5.97 -8.32
N TYR A 113 2.42 -6.74 -8.52
CA TYR A 113 1.29 -6.90 -7.60
C TYR A 113 1.30 -8.24 -6.85
N GLY A 114 2.34 -9.06 -7.01
CA GLY A 114 2.56 -10.27 -6.22
C GLY A 114 2.74 -11.54 -7.04
N ASP A 115 3.24 -12.58 -6.38
CA ASP A 115 3.57 -13.89 -6.97
C ASP A 115 2.37 -14.85 -7.04
N TYR A 116 1.43 -14.51 -7.93
CA TYR A 116 0.19 -15.26 -8.14
C TYR A 116 -0.03 -15.62 -9.60
N ASP A 117 -0.61 -16.81 -9.81
CA ASP A 117 -1.24 -17.18 -11.08
C ASP A 117 -2.75 -17.24 -10.87
N PHE A 118 -3.53 -16.57 -11.70
CA PHE A 118 -4.99 -16.60 -11.59
C PHE A 118 -5.60 -17.68 -12.49
N ASN A 119 -6.55 -18.43 -11.94
CA ASN A 119 -7.33 -19.42 -12.68
C ASN A 119 -8.82 -19.09 -12.55
N TYR A 120 -9.55 -19.15 -13.66
CA TYR A 120 -10.95 -18.69 -13.72
C TYR A 120 -11.90 -19.90 -13.77
N ILE A 121 -12.73 -20.05 -12.74
CA ILE A 121 -13.54 -21.25 -12.55
C ILE A 121 -15.03 -20.93 -12.61
N ASP A 122 -15.71 -21.68 -13.48
CA ASP A 122 -17.17 -21.80 -13.48
C ASP A 122 -17.63 -22.80 -12.40
N VAL A 123 -18.41 -22.29 -11.44
CA VAL A 123 -19.00 -23.10 -10.36
C VAL A 123 -20.37 -23.67 -10.77
N GLY A 124 -20.98 -23.17 -11.83
CA GLY A 124 -22.29 -23.57 -12.36
C GLY A 124 -23.43 -22.61 -11.96
N ASP A 125 -24.63 -22.87 -12.51
CA ASP A 125 -25.85 -22.07 -12.28
C ASP A 125 -26.50 -22.30 -10.90
N GLU A 126 -26.13 -23.39 -10.23
CA GLU A 126 -26.61 -23.72 -8.89
C GLU A 126 -25.39 -24.09 -8.05
N PHE A 127 -25.10 -23.30 -7.01
CA PHE A 127 -23.95 -23.58 -6.15
C PHE A 127 -24.32 -23.76 -4.68
N THR A 128 -23.52 -24.58 -4.01
CA THR A 128 -23.54 -24.75 -2.56
C THR A 128 -22.16 -24.44 -2.02
N LYS A 129 -22.03 -24.29 -0.71
CA LYS A 129 -20.71 -24.15 -0.09
C LYS A 129 -19.78 -25.31 -0.48
N GLN A 130 -20.31 -26.53 -0.57
CA GLN A 130 -19.49 -27.69 -0.92
C GLN A 130 -18.99 -27.61 -2.36
N THR A 131 -19.80 -27.12 -3.31
CA THR A 131 -19.33 -26.96 -4.69
C THR A 131 -18.26 -25.86 -4.80
N ILE A 132 -18.36 -24.77 -4.02
CA ILE A 132 -17.31 -23.76 -3.93
C ILE A 132 -16.00 -24.38 -3.39
N LEU A 133 -16.09 -25.20 -2.33
CA LEU A 133 -14.93 -25.89 -1.75
C LEU A 133 -14.31 -26.92 -2.69
N ASP A 134 -15.13 -27.70 -3.39
CA ASP A 134 -14.68 -28.73 -4.35
C ASP A 134 -13.96 -28.12 -5.56
N LYS A 135 -14.20 -26.83 -5.82
CA LYS A 135 -13.53 -26.03 -6.85
C LYS A 135 -12.32 -25.26 -6.31
N GLU A 136 -12.01 -25.42 -5.03
CA GLU A 136 -10.87 -24.77 -4.37
C GLU A 136 -10.88 -23.25 -4.57
N CYS A 137 -12.07 -22.63 -4.54
CA CYS A 137 -12.19 -21.19 -4.76
C CYS A 137 -11.44 -20.40 -3.69
N ASN A 138 -10.69 -19.39 -4.14
CA ASN A 138 -10.02 -18.41 -3.29
C ASN A 138 -10.81 -17.09 -3.26
N ILE A 139 -11.21 -16.63 -4.44
CA ILE A 139 -11.94 -15.38 -4.67
C ILE A 139 -13.25 -15.71 -5.40
N TRP A 140 -14.37 -15.18 -4.92
CA TRP A 140 -15.63 -15.16 -5.64
C TRP A 140 -15.80 -13.82 -6.35
N PHE A 141 -16.02 -13.84 -7.66
CA PHE A 141 -16.29 -12.64 -8.45
C PHE A 141 -17.75 -12.66 -8.91
N SER A 142 -18.57 -11.75 -8.37
CA SER A 142 -19.95 -11.60 -8.79
C SER A 142 -20.03 -10.69 -10.04
N GLY A 143 -19.32 -9.57 -10.06
CA GLY A 143 -19.50 -8.60 -11.16
C GLY A 143 -20.89 -7.94 -11.12
N PHE A 144 -21.45 -7.55 -12.27
CA PHE A 144 -22.79 -6.94 -12.38
C PHE A 144 -23.85 -8.01 -12.67
N GLU A 145 -24.56 -8.44 -11.63
CA GLU A 145 -25.51 -9.56 -11.68
C GLU A 145 -26.87 -9.09 -11.21
N SER A 146 -27.96 -9.66 -11.74
CA SER A 146 -29.30 -9.34 -11.26
C SER A 146 -29.62 -10.11 -9.98
N ASP A 147 -30.48 -9.55 -9.13
CA ASP A 147 -30.87 -10.22 -7.88
C ASP A 147 -31.51 -11.59 -8.10
N ASN A 148 -32.12 -11.80 -9.28
CA ASN A 148 -32.73 -13.07 -9.63
C ASN A 148 -31.71 -14.14 -10.06
N ASP A 149 -30.45 -13.77 -10.24
CA ASP A 149 -29.38 -14.71 -10.58
C ASP A 149 -28.90 -15.50 -9.34
N TYR A 150 -29.20 -15.03 -8.13
CA TYR A 150 -28.89 -15.72 -6.88
C TYR A 150 -30.15 -16.09 -6.11
N THR A 151 -30.24 -17.36 -5.73
CA THR A 151 -31.22 -17.82 -4.74
C THR A 151 -30.79 -17.45 -3.31
N PRO A 152 -31.73 -17.31 -2.35
CA PRO A 152 -31.39 -17.13 -0.94
C PRO A 152 -30.46 -18.23 -0.38
N GLU A 153 -30.62 -19.46 -0.87
CA GLU A 153 -29.78 -20.60 -0.52
C GLU A 153 -28.33 -20.43 -0.99
N GLU A 154 -28.12 -19.90 -2.20
CA GLU A 154 -26.80 -19.59 -2.77
C GLU A 154 -26.10 -18.46 -2.03
N LEU A 155 -26.82 -17.39 -1.71
CA LEU A 155 -26.31 -16.29 -0.90
C LEU A 155 -25.89 -16.78 0.50
N THR A 156 -26.70 -17.64 1.11
CA THR A 156 -26.35 -18.30 2.37
C THR A 156 -25.11 -19.19 2.23
N ALA A 157 -24.98 -19.91 1.11
CA ALA A 157 -23.82 -20.74 0.81
C ALA A 157 -22.54 -19.90 0.67
N LEU A 158 -22.60 -18.79 -0.05
CA LEU A 158 -21.48 -17.85 -0.22
C LEU A 158 -21.06 -17.26 1.14
N GLN A 159 -22.01 -16.77 1.92
CA GLN A 159 -21.73 -16.21 3.25
C GLN A 159 -21.10 -17.24 4.20
N ASN A 160 -21.59 -18.48 4.20
CA ASN A 160 -21.00 -19.56 5.00
C ASN A 160 -19.60 -19.93 4.51
N TRP A 161 -19.35 -19.92 3.20
CA TRP A 161 -18.00 -20.11 2.66
C TRP A 161 -17.05 -19.01 3.16
N VAL A 162 -17.42 -17.73 3.02
CA VAL A 162 -16.60 -16.60 3.50
C VAL A 162 -16.35 -16.66 5.01
N THR A 163 -17.35 -17.03 5.80
CA THR A 163 -17.25 -17.02 7.28
C THR A 163 -16.45 -18.20 7.82
N GLU A 164 -16.54 -19.36 7.19
CA GLU A 164 -15.92 -20.59 7.65
C GLU A 164 -14.58 -20.90 6.98
N THR A 165 -14.17 -20.05 6.03
CA THR A 165 -12.89 -20.14 5.32
C THR A 165 -12.24 -18.75 5.25
N ASN A 166 -11.14 -18.60 4.51
CA ASN A 166 -10.57 -17.30 4.16
C ASN A 166 -11.07 -16.80 2.79
N GLY A 167 -12.24 -17.29 2.33
CA GLY A 167 -12.82 -16.90 1.05
C GLY A 167 -13.01 -15.39 0.94
N GLN A 168 -12.63 -14.86 -0.22
CA GLN A 168 -12.70 -13.43 -0.53
C GLN A 168 -13.78 -13.17 -1.59
N VAL A 169 -14.38 -11.99 -1.59
CA VAL A 169 -15.44 -11.63 -2.54
C VAL A 169 -15.13 -10.30 -3.20
N VAL A 170 -15.27 -10.27 -4.52
CA VAL A 170 -15.26 -9.07 -5.36
C VAL A 170 -16.64 -8.93 -5.98
N ALA A 171 -17.32 -7.82 -5.73
CA ALA A 171 -18.67 -7.58 -6.25
C ALA A 171 -18.87 -6.16 -6.77
N GLY A 172 -19.55 -6.06 -7.92
CA GLY A 172 -20.04 -4.80 -8.47
C GLY A 172 -21.51 -4.63 -8.14
N CYS A 173 -21.85 -3.64 -7.33
CA CYS A 173 -23.19 -3.38 -6.83
C CYS A 173 -23.68 -2.06 -7.39
N ASP A 174 -24.34 -2.13 -8.54
CA ASP A 174 -24.69 -0.94 -9.34
C ASP A 174 -26.08 -0.38 -8.99
N THR A 175 -27.07 -1.26 -8.74
CA THR A 175 -28.43 -0.84 -8.36
C THR A 175 -29.03 -1.80 -7.34
N GLN A 176 -30.16 -1.41 -6.71
CA GLN A 176 -30.93 -2.29 -5.80
C GLN A 176 -31.54 -3.53 -6.48
N GLU A 177 -31.47 -3.64 -7.81
CA GLU A 177 -31.92 -4.82 -8.56
C GLU A 177 -30.72 -5.65 -9.07
N ASN A 178 -29.50 -5.17 -8.78
CA ASN A 178 -28.24 -5.72 -9.24
C ASN A 178 -27.18 -5.68 -8.13
N ASP A 179 -27.55 -6.14 -6.93
CA ASP A 179 -26.66 -6.09 -5.76
C ASP A 179 -26.73 -7.33 -4.85
N PRO A 180 -26.92 -8.56 -5.36
CA PRO A 180 -27.23 -9.73 -4.53
C PRO A 180 -26.18 -9.99 -3.43
N VAL A 181 -24.90 -9.72 -3.71
CA VAL A 181 -23.81 -9.83 -2.72
C VAL A 181 -23.80 -8.66 -1.73
N CYS A 182 -24.17 -7.45 -2.13
CA CYS A 182 -24.22 -6.31 -1.22
C CYS A 182 -25.43 -6.39 -0.26
N ALA A 183 -26.54 -6.95 -0.72
CA ALA A 183 -27.70 -7.23 0.12
C ALA A 183 -27.35 -8.17 1.30
N LEU A 184 -26.37 -9.07 1.15
CA LEU A 184 -25.87 -9.93 2.24
C LEU A 184 -25.26 -9.16 3.41
N LEU A 185 -24.80 -7.93 3.19
CA LEU A 185 -24.08 -7.12 4.18
C LEU A 185 -24.95 -5.99 4.77
N ASP A 186 -26.27 -6.04 4.53
CA ASP A 186 -27.21 -4.97 4.86
C ASP A 186 -26.80 -3.62 4.21
N PHE A 187 -26.12 -3.66 3.06
CA PHE A 187 -25.83 -2.47 2.28
C PHE A 187 -27.00 -2.19 1.35
N SER A 188 -27.26 -0.90 1.11
CA SER A 188 -28.24 -0.44 0.14
C SER A 188 -27.51 0.40 -0.89
N VAL A 189 -27.66 0.04 -2.17
CA VAL A 189 -27.14 0.83 -3.27
C VAL A 189 -28.18 1.88 -3.67
N THR A 190 -27.74 3.13 -3.83
CA THR A 190 -28.60 4.22 -4.32
C THR A 190 -27.99 4.79 -5.59
N THR A 191 -28.78 4.82 -6.67
CA THR A 191 -28.35 5.45 -7.92
C THR A 191 -28.21 6.96 -7.75
N ASP A 192 -27.16 7.50 -8.32
CA ASP A 192 -26.75 8.90 -8.33
C ASP A 192 -26.62 9.43 -9.76
N THR A 193 -26.36 10.73 -9.91
CA THR A 193 -26.11 11.36 -11.22
C THR A 193 -24.65 11.72 -11.46
N ASP A 194 -23.79 11.46 -10.48
CA ASP A 194 -22.37 11.78 -10.56
C ASP A 194 -21.63 10.83 -11.49
N THR A 195 -20.54 11.32 -12.07
CA THR A 195 -19.82 10.62 -13.16
C THR A 195 -18.40 10.22 -12.79
N HIS A 196 -17.92 10.63 -11.60
CA HIS A 196 -16.57 10.39 -11.11
C HIS A 196 -16.58 10.18 -9.60
N GLY A 197 -15.52 9.55 -9.11
CA GLY A 197 -15.25 9.39 -7.68
C GLY A 197 -13.78 9.62 -7.34
N PHE A 198 -13.49 9.69 -6.05
CA PHE A 198 -12.15 9.86 -5.50
C PHE A 198 -11.94 8.92 -4.33
N LEU A 199 -10.68 8.56 -4.09
CA LEU A 199 -10.32 7.88 -2.85
C LEU A 199 -10.51 8.82 -1.66
N THR A 200 -10.99 8.27 -0.56
CA THR A 200 -11.21 9.05 0.64
C THR A 200 -9.88 9.47 1.27
N ASN A 201 -9.72 10.78 1.54
CA ASN A 201 -8.66 11.27 2.41
C ASN A 201 -9.08 11.20 3.90
N THR A 202 -9.80 10.14 4.29
CA THR A 202 -10.35 10.02 5.64
C THR A 202 -9.29 9.71 6.71
N GLY A 203 -8.01 9.62 6.32
CA GLY A 203 -6.92 9.22 7.21
C GLY A 203 -6.91 7.73 7.57
N ALA A 204 -7.88 6.95 7.06
CA ALA A 204 -7.82 5.50 7.09
C ALA A 204 -6.85 5.05 6.00
N THR A 205 -5.74 4.41 6.39
CA THR A 205 -4.80 3.79 5.46
C THR A 205 -5.57 2.84 4.56
N ASN A 206 -5.63 3.10 3.24
CA ASN A 206 -6.26 2.17 2.30
C ASN A 206 -5.50 0.84 2.40
N PRO A 207 -6.11 -0.21 2.97
CA PRO A 207 -5.39 -1.45 3.24
C PRO A 207 -5.02 -2.18 1.96
N LEU A 208 -5.58 -1.79 0.81
CA LEU A 208 -5.35 -2.45 -0.47
C LEU A 208 -4.20 -1.82 -1.27
N ASN A 209 -3.49 -0.82 -0.76
CA ASN A 209 -2.43 -0.14 -1.52
C ASN A 209 -1.14 -0.97 -1.58
N CYS A 210 -1.13 -2.03 -2.41
CA CYS A 210 -0.03 -2.99 -2.50
C CYS A 210 1.13 -2.49 -3.39
N ASN A 211 0.84 -2.13 -4.64
CA ASN A 211 1.82 -1.51 -5.55
C ASN A 211 1.13 -0.47 -6.45
N GLY A 212 1.78 0.68 -6.68
CA GLY A 212 1.16 1.84 -7.33
C GLY A 212 0.28 2.62 -6.35
N ALA A 213 0.72 3.85 -6.03
CA ALA A 213 0.06 4.66 -5.02
C ALA A 213 -1.24 5.26 -5.54
N LEU A 214 -2.34 4.78 -4.98
CA LEU A 214 -3.65 5.38 -5.07
C LEU A 214 -3.77 6.45 -3.97
N GLY A 215 -3.54 7.71 -4.35
CA GLY A 215 -3.52 8.86 -3.44
C GLY A 215 -4.88 9.53 -3.26
N SER A 216 -4.96 10.50 -2.35
CA SER A 216 -6.18 11.28 -2.06
C SER A 216 -6.78 11.98 -3.29
N ASN A 217 -5.95 12.27 -4.29
CA ASN A 217 -6.33 12.92 -5.55
C ASN A 217 -6.52 11.92 -6.72
N SER A 218 -6.35 10.62 -6.50
CA SER A 218 -6.58 9.63 -7.53
C SER A 218 -8.07 9.57 -7.86
N ARG A 219 -8.38 10.00 -9.08
CA ARG A 219 -9.71 9.98 -9.66
C ARG A 219 -10.04 8.58 -10.15
N LEU A 220 -11.18 8.06 -9.72
CA LEU A 220 -11.77 6.83 -10.23
C LEU A 220 -12.87 7.20 -11.24
N GLU A 221 -12.77 6.63 -12.43
CA GLU A 221 -13.83 6.74 -13.43
C GLU A 221 -14.99 5.83 -13.04
N MET A 222 -16.19 6.40 -13.01
CA MET A 222 -17.42 5.61 -12.93
C MET A 222 -17.77 5.09 -14.31
N ALA A 223 -18.44 3.94 -14.36
CA ALA A 223 -18.99 3.41 -15.58
C ALA A 223 -20.04 4.38 -16.14
N GLY A 224 -20.13 4.48 -17.47
CA GLY A 224 -21.03 5.45 -18.08
C GLY A 224 -22.48 5.19 -17.64
N GLY A 225 -23.19 6.21 -17.14
CA GLY A 225 -24.56 6.03 -16.68
C GLY A 225 -24.93 6.96 -15.53
N LYS A 226 -25.84 6.47 -14.69
CA LYS A 226 -26.12 7.04 -13.38
C LYS A 226 -25.13 6.41 -12.40
N GLY A 227 -24.37 7.23 -11.67
CA GLY A 227 -23.54 6.83 -10.53
C GLY A 227 -24.28 5.91 -9.56
N ALA A 228 -23.56 5.30 -8.62
CA ALA A 228 -24.18 4.63 -7.49
C ALA A 228 -23.31 4.74 -6.25
N TYR A 229 -23.95 4.78 -5.09
CA TYR A 229 -23.24 4.78 -3.81
C TYR A 229 -23.90 3.86 -2.79
N PHE A 230 -23.08 3.39 -1.86
CA PHE A 230 -23.48 2.57 -0.74
C PHE A 230 -24.07 3.40 0.39
N SER A 231 -25.07 2.84 1.04
CA SER A 231 -25.66 3.36 2.27
C SER A 231 -26.09 2.19 3.15
N GLY A 232 -26.50 2.46 4.38
CA GLY A 232 -26.96 1.44 5.32
C GLY A 232 -26.06 1.30 6.55
N PRO A 233 -26.50 0.48 7.53
CA PRO A 233 -25.87 0.39 8.84
C PRO A 233 -24.46 -0.22 8.82
N GLY A 234 -24.13 -1.01 7.80
CA GLY A 234 -22.81 -1.63 7.69
C GLY A 234 -21.77 -0.78 6.95
N VAL A 235 -22.15 0.40 6.43
CA VAL A 235 -21.20 1.35 5.83
C VAL A 235 -20.59 2.21 6.93
N THR A 236 -19.27 2.14 7.11
CA THR A 236 -18.54 2.85 8.18
C THR A 236 -17.33 3.59 7.65
N THR A 237 -16.84 4.61 8.36
CA THR A 237 -15.66 5.37 7.93
C THR A 237 -14.41 4.53 7.77
N GLU A 238 -14.33 3.38 8.46
CA GLU A 238 -13.19 2.47 8.43
C GLU A 238 -13.21 1.53 7.22
N ASN A 239 -14.39 1.27 6.63
CA ASN A 239 -14.51 0.36 5.50
C ASN A 239 -14.68 1.07 4.15
N VAL A 240 -14.84 2.39 4.13
CA VAL A 240 -14.96 3.18 2.90
C VAL A 240 -13.58 3.54 2.34
N LEU A 241 -13.30 3.08 1.11
CA LEU A 241 -12.06 3.36 0.40
C LEU A 241 -12.17 4.52 -0.60
N ALA A 242 -13.37 4.77 -1.14
CA ALA A 242 -13.62 5.82 -2.12
C ALA A 242 -15.03 6.41 -1.96
N VAL A 243 -15.20 7.67 -2.35
CA VAL A 243 -16.45 8.43 -2.34
C VAL A 243 -16.67 9.21 -3.64
N HIS A 244 -17.91 9.63 -3.91
CA HIS A 244 -18.21 10.52 -5.05
C HIS A 244 -17.67 11.95 -4.88
N GLU A 245 -17.35 12.59 -6.02
CA GLU A 245 -17.20 14.03 -6.13
C GLU A 245 -18.57 14.71 -6.13
N THR A 246 -18.90 15.52 -5.11
CA THR A 246 -19.98 16.50 -5.28
C THR A 246 -19.49 17.89 -4.93
N GLY A 247 -19.72 18.85 -5.83
CA GLY A 247 -19.26 20.22 -5.69
C GLY A 247 -20.00 21.04 -4.63
N THR A 248 -20.97 20.47 -3.90
CA THR A 248 -21.73 21.16 -2.85
C THR A 248 -22.34 20.15 -1.85
N ASP A 249 -21.87 20.19 -0.61
CA ASP A 249 -22.51 19.76 0.64
C ASP A 249 -22.81 18.26 0.95
N ASP A 250 -22.48 17.28 0.09
CA ASP A 250 -22.74 15.84 0.36
C ASP A 250 -21.51 14.92 0.05
N ASN A 251 -20.32 15.38 0.42
CA ASN A 251 -19.00 14.88 -0.04
C ASN A 251 -18.56 13.47 0.42
N ASN A 252 -19.43 12.64 0.97
CA ASN A 252 -19.04 11.35 1.55
C ASN A 252 -19.95 10.19 1.12
N LYS A 253 -20.40 10.18 -0.14
CA LYS A 253 -21.18 9.07 -0.69
C LYS A 253 -20.25 7.92 -1.08
N PRO A 254 -20.22 6.79 -0.35
CA PRO A 254 -19.21 5.75 -0.56
C PRO A 254 -19.44 4.96 -1.84
N ILE A 255 -18.39 4.75 -2.62
CA ILE A 255 -18.45 4.03 -3.90
C ILE A 255 -17.52 2.82 -3.94
N VAL A 256 -16.58 2.70 -3.00
CA VAL A 256 -15.77 1.50 -2.79
C VAL A 256 -15.77 1.18 -1.31
N ILE A 257 -16.10 -0.06 -0.96
CA ILE A 257 -16.08 -0.56 0.42
C ILE A 257 -15.22 -1.81 0.50
N TYR A 258 -14.43 -1.91 1.57
CA TYR A 258 -13.72 -3.12 1.95
C TYR A 258 -13.97 -3.50 3.40
N THR A 259 -14.58 -4.67 3.63
CA THR A 259 -14.95 -5.15 4.98
C THR A 259 -14.02 -6.26 5.50
N GLY A 260 -12.86 -6.44 4.88
CA GLY A 260 -11.91 -7.51 5.20
C GLY A 260 -12.05 -8.74 4.31
N ASN A 261 -13.28 -9.20 4.03
CA ASN A 261 -13.50 -10.33 3.11
C ASN A 261 -14.29 -9.94 1.85
N TYR A 262 -14.83 -8.73 1.81
CA TYR A 262 -15.64 -8.24 0.70
C TYR A 262 -15.06 -6.93 0.19
N PHE A 263 -14.66 -6.92 -1.07
CA PHE A 263 -14.32 -5.74 -1.85
C PHE A 263 -15.49 -5.43 -2.79
N LEU A 264 -16.17 -4.32 -2.52
CA LEU A 264 -17.41 -3.95 -3.18
C LEU A 264 -17.22 -2.62 -3.90
N THR A 265 -17.66 -2.55 -5.15
CA THR A 265 -17.69 -1.31 -5.91
C THR A 265 -19.12 -0.94 -6.27
N ALA A 266 -19.46 0.34 -6.19
CA ALA A 266 -20.71 0.88 -6.72
C ALA A 266 -20.38 1.66 -8.00
N ASP A 267 -20.90 1.19 -9.13
CA ASP A 267 -20.75 1.78 -10.47
C ASP A 267 -19.28 2.05 -10.91
N ILE A 268 -18.29 1.47 -10.24
CA ILE A 268 -16.94 1.30 -10.78
C ILE A 268 -16.90 -0.08 -11.41
N ASN A 269 -17.11 -0.11 -12.73
CA ASN A 269 -16.99 -1.36 -13.46
C ASN A 269 -15.55 -1.87 -13.39
N MET A 270 -15.37 -3.09 -12.91
CA MET A 270 -14.10 -3.82 -13.07
C MET A 270 -14.08 -4.64 -14.37
N ILE A 271 -14.98 -4.31 -15.30
CA ILE A 271 -15.21 -5.03 -16.56
C ILE A 271 -15.58 -4.04 -17.67
N GLN A 272 -15.27 -4.39 -18.91
CA GLN A 272 -15.49 -3.58 -20.09
C GLN A 272 -16.86 -3.83 -20.72
N THR A 273 -17.71 -2.82 -20.81
CA THR A 273 -18.91 -2.88 -21.66
C THR A 273 -18.58 -2.45 -23.07
N GLY A 274 -18.89 -3.29 -24.06
CA GLY A 274 -18.51 -3.14 -25.47
C GLY A 274 -18.96 -1.84 -26.15
N GLY A 275 -18.23 -0.75 -25.92
CA GLY A 275 -18.20 0.43 -26.81
C GLY A 275 -18.45 1.80 -26.18
N THR A 276 -18.75 1.93 -24.89
CA THR A 276 -18.98 3.27 -24.30
C THR A 276 -18.52 3.35 -22.86
N LYS A 277 -17.34 3.95 -22.69
CA LYS A 277 -16.65 4.28 -21.43
C LYS A 277 -16.20 3.04 -20.64
N VAL A 278 -15.01 2.58 -20.97
CA VAL A 278 -14.28 1.58 -20.18
C VAL A 278 -13.62 2.28 -19.00
N THR A 279 -13.89 1.81 -17.80
CA THR A 279 -13.26 2.25 -16.56
C THR A 279 -11.85 1.67 -16.44
N LEU A 280 -11.70 0.37 -16.71
CA LEU A 280 -10.39 -0.26 -16.92
C LEU A 280 -9.82 0.10 -18.29
N SER A 281 -8.52 0.22 -18.41
CA SER A 281 -7.88 0.32 -19.73
C SER A 281 -7.97 -1.01 -20.48
N ASP A 282 -7.93 -0.95 -21.82
CA ASP A 282 -7.86 -2.14 -22.65
C ASP A 282 -6.47 -2.79 -22.57
N GLY A 283 -6.43 -4.12 -22.64
CA GLY A 283 -5.17 -4.87 -22.70
C GLY A 283 -4.54 -5.15 -21.32
N PRO A 284 -3.31 -5.68 -21.31
CA PRO A 284 -2.68 -6.25 -20.10
C PRO A 284 -1.98 -5.22 -19.21
N ASP A 285 -1.80 -3.99 -19.69
CA ASP A 285 -1.03 -2.97 -18.98
C ASP A 285 -1.90 -2.24 -17.93
N VAL A 286 -1.28 -1.83 -16.83
CA VAL A 286 -1.87 -0.97 -15.80
C VAL A 286 -1.56 0.48 -16.18
N THR A 287 -2.58 1.23 -16.62
CA THR A 287 -2.35 2.56 -17.21
C THR A 287 -3.18 3.68 -16.57
N ASN A 288 -4.16 3.35 -15.73
CA ASN A 288 -4.99 4.34 -15.04
C ASN A 288 -5.30 3.93 -13.58
N ASN A 289 -5.94 4.83 -12.82
CA ASN A 289 -6.26 4.59 -11.40
C ASN A 289 -7.25 3.44 -11.17
N ASN A 290 -8.18 3.20 -12.09
CA ASN A 290 -9.11 2.08 -12.00
C ASN A 290 -8.37 0.74 -12.16
N ASP A 291 -7.37 0.68 -13.04
CA ASP A 291 -6.49 -0.48 -13.19
C ASP A 291 -5.71 -0.72 -11.92
N ILE A 292 -5.08 0.33 -11.37
CA ILE A 292 -4.32 0.23 -10.13
C ILE A 292 -5.21 -0.27 -9.00
N LEU A 293 -6.43 0.27 -8.86
CA LEU A 293 -7.40 -0.16 -7.84
C LEU A 293 -7.72 -1.65 -7.98
N ALA A 294 -8.00 -2.11 -9.20
CA ALA A 294 -8.31 -3.51 -9.46
C ALA A 294 -7.12 -4.41 -9.10
N MET A 295 -5.90 -4.10 -9.56
CA MET A 295 -4.72 -4.93 -9.28
C MET A 295 -4.38 -4.97 -7.79
N ASN A 296 -4.48 -3.83 -7.11
CA ASN A 296 -4.32 -3.70 -5.67
C ASN A 296 -5.35 -4.54 -4.89
N ALA A 297 -6.62 -4.48 -5.30
CA ALA A 297 -7.66 -5.32 -4.70
C ALA A 297 -7.36 -6.81 -4.89
N PHE A 298 -7.05 -7.26 -6.11
CA PHE A 298 -6.76 -8.68 -6.36
C PHE A 298 -5.50 -9.18 -5.65
N SER A 299 -4.45 -8.36 -5.57
CA SER A 299 -3.24 -8.65 -4.77
C SER A 299 -3.58 -8.87 -3.30
N ALA A 300 -4.27 -7.91 -2.69
CA ALA A 300 -4.65 -7.96 -1.29
C ALA A 300 -5.57 -9.15 -0.95
N LEU A 301 -6.57 -9.40 -1.80
CA LEU A 301 -7.49 -10.52 -1.63
C LEU A 301 -6.78 -11.86 -1.87
N ALA A 302 -5.84 -11.95 -2.81
CA ALA A 302 -5.03 -13.14 -3.00
C ALA A 302 -4.22 -13.46 -1.74
N ASP A 303 -3.51 -12.47 -1.17
CA ASP A 303 -2.80 -12.58 0.10
C ASP A 303 -3.71 -13.09 1.23
N ALA A 304 -4.84 -12.40 1.44
CA ALA A 304 -5.80 -12.77 2.48
C ALA A 304 -6.36 -14.18 2.29
N SER A 305 -6.65 -14.58 1.05
CA SER A 305 -7.23 -15.89 0.73
C SER A 305 -6.30 -17.06 1.07
N VAL A 306 -4.98 -16.84 1.03
CA VAL A 306 -3.96 -17.84 1.39
C VAL A 306 -3.42 -17.66 2.80
N GLY A 307 -4.04 -16.77 3.60
CA GLY A 307 -3.69 -16.53 5.00
C GLY A 307 -2.43 -15.70 5.20
N LYS A 308 -1.98 -14.97 4.18
CA LYS A 308 -0.92 -13.96 4.28
C LYS A 308 -1.51 -12.64 4.77
N GLU A 309 -0.64 -11.78 5.30
CA GLU A 309 -0.99 -10.38 5.54
C GLU A 309 -1.10 -9.67 4.19
N ILE A 310 -2.08 -8.77 4.06
CA ILE A 310 -2.39 -8.06 2.82
C ILE A 310 -1.15 -7.32 2.30
N CYS A 311 -0.89 -7.44 0.99
CA CYS A 311 0.23 -6.80 0.28
C CYS A 311 1.63 -7.29 0.70
N THR A 312 1.74 -8.43 1.39
CA THR A 312 3.07 -9.00 1.74
C THR A 312 3.65 -9.89 0.65
N SER A 313 2.84 -10.27 -0.34
CA SER A 313 3.30 -10.97 -1.54
C SER A 313 4.04 -10.10 -2.54
N VAL A 314 3.97 -8.78 -2.40
CA VAL A 314 4.78 -7.84 -3.18
C VAL A 314 6.19 -7.87 -2.61
N GLU A 315 7.02 -8.77 -3.14
CA GLU A 315 8.46 -8.68 -2.88
C GLU A 315 8.94 -7.36 -3.51
N PRO A 316 9.67 -6.50 -2.78
CA PRO A 316 10.19 -5.27 -3.37
C PRO A 316 11.00 -5.67 -4.60
N ALA A 317 10.57 -5.21 -5.77
CA ALA A 317 11.21 -5.56 -7.03
C ALA A 317 12.73 -5.46 -6.84
N PRO A 318 13.50 -6.54 -7.08
CA PRO A 318 14.94 -6.45 -6.97
C PRO A 318 15.39 -5.28 -7.83
N PRO A 319 16.32 -4.42 -7.36
CA PRO A 319 16.72 -3.22 -8.09
C PRO A 319 17.06 -3.65 -9.51
N SER A 320 16.28 -3.14 -10.47
CA SER A 320 16.39 -3.51 -11.87
C SER A 320 17.86 -3.38 -12.26
N PRO A 321 18.49 -4.43 -12.83
CA PRO A 321 19.86 -4.33 -13.31
C PRO A 321 19.87 -3.24 -14.36
N SER A 322 20.54 -2.14 -14.05
CA SER A 322 20.72 -1.00 -14.92
C SER A 322 21.20 -1.45 -16.30
N GLU A 323 20.30 -1.46 -17.29
CA GLU A 323 20.69 -1.38 -18.70
C GLU A 323 20.29 -0.01 -19.26
N PRO A 324 21.25 0.73 -19.85
CA PRO A 324 21.02 2.07 -20.35
C PRO A 324 20.58 2.03 -21.80
N THR A 325 19.31 2.30 -22.09
CA THR A 325 18.92 2.90 -23.37
C THR A 325 17.62 3.68 -23.22
N CYS A 326 17.73 5.01 -23.30
CA CYS A 326 16.61 5.90 -23.59
C CYS A 326 15.90 5.46 -24.88
N ASP A 327 14.58 5.32 -24.81
CA ASP A 327 13.70 5.73 -25.90
C ASP A 327 12.42 6.32 -25.29
N CYS A 328 12.44 7.65 -25.12
CA CYS A 328 11.39 8.40 -24.45
C CYS A 328 10.25 8.69 -25.44
N VAL A 329 9.13 8.00 -25.29
CA VAL A 329 7.84 8.55 -25.70
C VAL A 329 7.18 9.10 -24.44
N ALA A 330 7.15 10.43 -24.36
CA ALA A 330 6.61 11.19 -23.26
C ALA A 330 5.19 10.76 -22.87
N GLN A 331 5.04 10.20 -21.67
CA GLN A 331 3.81 10.32 -20.91
C GLN A 331 3.91 11.59 -20.07
N THR A 332 3.14 12.60 -20.46
CA THR A 332 2.95 13.81 -19.66
C THR A 332 1.98 13.51 -18.54
N ASP A 333 2.49 13.23 -17.33
CA ASP A 333 1.68 13.20 -16.11
C ASP A 333 1.43 14.64 -15.61
N PRO A 334 0.19 15.12 -15.49
CA PRO A 334 -0.13 16.45 -14.96
C PRO A 334 -0.20 16.54 -13.43
N SER A 335 0.19 15.51 -12.66
CA SER A 335 -0.16 15.43 -11.22
C SER A 335 1.00 15.44 -10.22
N ALA A 336 2.10 16.13 -10.55
CA ALA A 336 3.07 16.56 -9.55
C ALA A 336 2.48 17.69 -8.68
N SER A 337 1.54 17.35 -7.79
CA SER A 337 1.10 18.21 -6.70
C SER A 337 1.36 17.50 -5.37
N ALA A 338 2.53 17.75 -4.80
CA ALA A 338 2.78 18.07 -3.39
C ALA A 338 1.80 17.55 -2.30
N ASP A 339 1.41 16.27 -2.30
CA ASP A 339 0.75 15.67 -1.12
C ASP A 339 1.84 15.14 -0.17
N GLN A 340 2.61 16.08 0.38
CA GLN A 340 3.69 15.81 1.33
C GLN A 340 3.14 15.74 2.77
N GLY A 341 3.11 14.54 3.35
CA GLY A 341 3.37 14.32 4.78
C GLY A 341 2.43 14.99 5.79
N VAL A 342 1.11 14.93 5.62
CA VAL A 342 0.17 15.35 6.67
C VAL A 342 0.16 14.31 7.80
N PHE A 343 1.06 14.46 8.79
CA PHE A 343 0.96 13.74 10.05
C PHE A 343 -0.23 14.27 10.84
N ALA A 344 -1.13 13.39 11.29
CA ALA A 344 -2.25 13.78 12.14
C ALA A 344 -1.75 14.57 13.38
N GLY A 345 -2.09 15.86 13.44
CA GLY A 345 -1.72 16.75 14.55
C GLY A 345 -0.67 17.83 14.24
N PHE A 346 -0.05 17.84 13.06
CA PHE A 346 0.88 18.90 12.64
C PHE A 346 0.49 19.44 11.26
N ALA A 347 0.00 20.68 11.21
CA ALA A 347 -0.18 21.38 9.94
C ALA A 347 1.19 21.95 9.50
N PRO A 348 1.68 21.62 8.29
CA PRO A 348 2.91 22.21 7.78
C PRO A 348 2.76 23.72 7.65
N VAL A 349 3.84 24.46 7.93
CA VAL A 349 3.87 25.93 7.80
C VAL A 349 4.16 26.33 6.36
N SER A 350 4.94 25.52 5.65
CA SER A 350 5.24 25.65 4.23
C SER A 350 5.57 24.28 3.65
N ILE A 351 5.37 24.13 2.34
CA ILE A 351 5.74 22.94 1.57
C ILE A 351 6.36 23.41 0.26
N TYR A 352 7.57 22.97 -0.05
CA TYR A 352 8.22 23.22 -1.33
C TYR A 352 8.37 21.88 -2.06
N SER A 353 7.55 21.64 -3.08
CA SER A 353 7.55 20.36 -3.79
C SER A 353 8.75 20.19 -4.71
N LEU A 354 9.29 21.30 -5.22
CA LEU A 354 10.41 21.37 -6.18
C LEU A 354 10.10 20.77 -7.57
N ASP A 355 8.87 20.28 -7.76
CA ASP A 355 8.40 19.73 -9.03
C ASP A 355 8.39 20.79 -10.13
N ASN A 356 8.83 20.41 -11.33
CA ASN A 356 8.95 21.28 -12.49
C ASN A 356 9.79 22.54 -12.20
N GLY A 357 10.72 22.46 -11.25
CA GLY A 357 11.50 23.60 -10.78
C GLY A 357 10.70 24.64 -9.98
N SER A 358 9.53 24.25 -9.49
CA SER A 358 8.70 25.12 -8.66
C SER A 358 9.38 25.42 -7.34
N ILE A 359 9.43 26.70 -6.98
CA ILE A 359 9.91 27.19 -5.68
C ILE A 359 8.77 27.90 -4.92
N GLU A 360 7.53 27.60 -5.31
CA GLU A 360 6.31 28.09 -4.68
C GLU A 360 6.01 27.28 -3.43
N ASP A 361 5.52 27.95 -2.39
CA ASP A 361 4.91 27.27 -1.25
C ASP A 361 3.57 26.65 -1.70
N SER A 362 3.43 25.34 -1.55
CA SER A 362 2.26 24.56 -1.99
C SER A 362 1.22 24.36 -0.89
N ILE A 363 1.31 25.07 0.24
CA ILE A 363 0.22 25.12 1.24
C ILE A 363 -1.07 25.61 0.57
N SER A 364 -2.14 24.81 0.72
CA SER A 364 -3.45 25.06 0.10
C SER A 364 -4.24 26.18 0.78
N ASP A 365 -4.03 26.38 2.09
CA ASP A 365 -4.62 27.51 2.81
C ASP A 365 -3.91 28.81 2.41
N THR A 366 -4.56 29.58 1.53
CA THR A 366 -4.07 30.88 1.06
C THR A 366 -3.78 31.90 2.17
N ALA A 367 -4.36 31.73 3.38
CA ALA A 367 -4.08 32.59 4.51
C ALA A 367 -2.78 32.21 5.24
N LEU A 368 -2.27 30.99 5.03
CA LEU A 368 -1.03 30.47 5.60
C LEU A 368 0.11 30.43 4.59
N LYS A 369 -0.21 30.32 3.30
CA LYS A 369 0.77 30.26 2.20
C LYS A 369 1.75 31.44 2.25
N THR A 370 3.03 31.13 2.24
CA THR A 370 4.10 32.13 2.20
C THR A 370 4.42 32.53 0.77
N THR A 371 5.25 33.56 0.62
CA THR A 371 5.72 34.01 -0.70
C THR A 371 6.57 32.93 -1.36
N THR A 372 6.64 32.98 -2.70
CA THR A 372 7.58 32.21 -3.51
C THR A 372 9.01 32.36 -2.97
N GLY A 373 9.76 31.25 -2.91
CA GLY A 373 11.19 31.28 -2.60
C GLY A 373 12.00 32.02 -3.67
N THR A 374 13.30 32.16 -3.44
CA THR A 374 14.25 32.68 -4.43
C THR A 374 15.23 31.59 -4.83
N SER A 375 15.41 31.38 -6.13
CA SER A 375 16.39 30.43 -6.67
C SER A 375 17.71 31.15 -6.98
N HIS A 376 18.82 30.55 -6.56
CA HIS A 376 20.19 31.02 -6.78
C HIS A 376 21.02 29.90 -7.43
N GLY A 377 22.08 30.25 -8.18
CA GLY A 377 22.93 29.32 -8.95
C GLY A 377 22.28 28.77 -10.24
N GLY A 378 20.99 28.47 -10.16
CA GLY A 378 20.20 27.92 -11.26
C GLY A 378 20.07 26.38 -11.20
N PRO A 379 19.59 25.82 -10.08
CA PRO A 379 19.35 24.39 -9.95
C PRO A 379 18.43 23.90 -11.06
N THR A 380 18.77 22.75 -11.64
CA THR A 380 18.06 22.23 -12.80
C THR A 380 17.04 21.17 -12.38
N PRO A 381 15.82 21.17 -12.94
CA PRO A 381 14.89 20.07 -12.78
C PRO A 381 15.51 18.72 -13.17
N THR A 382 15.25 17.69 -12.37
CA THR A 382 15.77 16.33 -12.55
C THR A 382 14.71 15.30 -12.16
N ALA A 383 15.01 14.01 -12.38
CA ALA A 383 14.11 12.93 -12.02
C ALA A 383 13.99 12.74 -10.49
N ASP A 384 12.79 12.47 -9.99
CA ASP A 384 12.54 12.18 -8.59
C ASP A 384 12.89 10.73 -8.19
N ARG A 385 12.54 10.33 -6.97
CA ARG A 385 12.72 8.95 -6.46
C ARG A 385 11.89 7.88 -7.18
N PHE A 386 10.88 8.27 -7.94
CA PHE A 386 10.08 7.36 -8.76
C PHE A 386 10.51 7.37 -10.24
N GLY A 387 11.52 8.16 -10.59
CA GLY A 387 11.99 8.31 -11.97
C GLY A 387 11.15 9.28 -12.80
N ASN A 388 10.23 10.03 -12.18
CA ASN A 388 9.43 11.02 -12.88
C ASN A 388 10.32 12.20 -13.29
N GLU A 389 10.39 12.50 -14.58
CA GLU A 389 11.13 13.65 -15.08
C GLU A 389 10.65 14.95 -14.42
N ASN A 390 11.60 15.82 -14.05
CA ASN A 390 11.35 17.10 -13.39
C ASN A 390 10.65 17.02 -12.02
N GLY A 391 10.56 15.86 -11.36
CA GLY A 391 9.98 15.74 -10.02
C GLY A 391 10.92 16.12 -8.85
N ALA A 392 12.13 16.63 -9.16
CA ALA A 392 13.08 17.11 -8.17
C ALA A 392 13.97 18.23 -8.75
N LEU A 393 14.76 18.89 -7.89
CA LEU A 393 15.84 19.79 -8.30
C LEU A 393 17.20 19.15 -8.05
N LEU A 394 18.09 19.29 -9.03
CA LEU A 394 19.52 18.98 -8.93
C LEU A 394 20.27 20.25 -8.53
N PHE A 395 21.05 20.17 -7.46
CA PHE A 395 21.94 21.21 -6.98
C PHE A 395 23.39 20.81 -7.30
N ASP A 396 24.14 21.69 -7.93
CA ASP A 396 25.51 21.40 -8.39
C ASP A 396 26.57 21.34 -7.28
N GLY A 397 26.22 21.73 -6.06
CA GLY A 397 27.10 21.77 -4.89
C GLY A 397 28.10 22.93 -4.91
N VAL A 398 27.92 23.93 -5.78
CA VAL A 398 28.80 25.11 -5.91
C VAL A 398 28.08 26.38 -5.47
N ASP A 399 26.99 26.75 -6.14
CA ASP A 399 26.22 27.96 -5.84
C ASP A 399 24.69 27.80 -5.99
N ASP A 400 24.22 26.58 -6.30
CA ASP A 400 22.80 26.25 -6.35
C ASP A 400 22.19 26.17 -4.95
N TYR A 401 21.15 26.99 -4.69
CA TYR A 401 20.29 26.83 -3.52
C TYR A 401 18.92 27.50 -3.73
N ILE A 402 17.93 27.05 -2.94
CA ILE A 402 16.64 27.71 -2.82
C ILE A 402 16.57 28.43 -1.47
N GLU A 403 16.43 29.74 -1.51
CA GLU A 403 16.16 30.56 -0.34
C GLU A 403 14.65 30.55 -0.06
N THR A 404 14.26 29.87 1.02
CA THR A 404 12.87 29.84 1.48
C THR A 404 12.55 31.05 2.35
N ASN A 405 11.27 31.35 2.53
CA ASN A 405 10.84 32.49 3.37
C ASN A 405 10.64 32.10 4.84
N GLU A 406 10.98 30.86 5.21
CA GLU A 406 10.76 30.34 6.56
C GLU A 406 11.93 30.61 7.50
N GLY A 407 11.62 31.28 8.61
CA GLY A 407 12.54 31.36 9.74
C GLY A 407 12.62 30.03 10.49
N SER A 408 13.84 29.55 10.71
CA SER A 408 14.11 28.31 11.45
C SER A 408 14.37 28.54 12.95
N ASN A 409 14.68 29.76 13.40
CA ASN A 409 15.06 30.02 14.79
C ASN A 409 13.84 30.10 15.74
N LYS A 410 13.07 29.02 15.79
CA LYS A 410 11.87 28.82 16.61
C LYS A 410 11.85 27.41 17.18
N LYS A 411 11.22 27.22 18.34
CA LYS A 411 10.95 25.91 18.93
C LYS A 411 9.48 25.83 19.39
N PRO A 412 8.79 24.70 19.19
CA PRO A 412 9.25 23.52 18.45
C PRO A 412 9.39 23.81 16.94
N LEU A 413 10.35 23.15 16.30
CA LEU A 413 10.54 23.15 14.85
C LEU A 413 10.70 21.71 14.35
N THR A 414 10.20 21.43 13.16
CA THR A 414 10.55 20.24 12.41
C THR A 414 10.72 20.62 10.95
N PHE A 415 11.77 20.10 10.31
CA PHE A 415 11.83 20.06 8.86
C PHE A 415 11.87 18.61 8.40
N SER A 416 11.26 18.37 7.24
CA SER A 416 11.19 17.09 6.54
C SER A 416 11.71 17.32 5.14
N VAL A 417 12.63 16.47 4.67
CA VAL A 417 13.21 16.62 3.33
C VAL A 417 13.46 15.25 2.70
N TRP A 418 13.11 15.13 1.42
CA TRP A 418 13.59 14.06 0.56
C TRP A 418 14.84 14.54 -0.17
N PHE A 419 15.92 13.74 -0.12
CA PHE A 419 17.17 14.09 -0.76
C PHE A 419 17.91 12.86 -1.28
N ARG A 420 18.77 13.08 -2.28
CA ARG A 420 19.73 12.10 -2.80
C ARG A 420 21.05 12.83 -2.99
N ALA A 421 22.08 12.43 -2.25
CA ALA A 421 23.41 12.99 -2.40
C ALA A 421 24.17 12.19 -3.45
N ASP A 422 24.73 12.84 -4.48
CA ASP A 422 25.60 12.19 -5.46
C ASP A 422 27.07 12.14 -4.97
N ASP A 423 27.42 13.02 -4.03
CA ASP A 423 28.70 13.07 -3.31
C ASP A 423 28.44 13.31 -1.81
N ILE A 424 29.30 12.74 -0.97
CA ILE A 424 29.30 12.92 0.49
C ILE A 424 30.67 13.37 1.01
N ALA A 425 31.60 13.67 0.11
CA ALA A 425 32.94 14.10 0.47
C ALA A 425 32.98 15.61 0.70
N GLY A 426 33.26 16.01 1.95
CA GLY A 426 33.26 17.41 2.33
C GLY A 426 31.97 17.79 3.03
N GLU A 427 31.62 19.08 2.95
CA GLU A 427 30.45 19.65 3.60
C GLU A 427 29.37 19.92 2.56
N HIS A 428 28.17 19.37 2.77
CA HIS A 428 27.01 19.59 1.91
C HIS A 428 25.76 19.89 2.74
N SER A 429 25.32 21.15 2.71
CA SER A 429 24.06 21.55 3.34
C SER A 429 22.86 20.98 2.59
N ILE A 430 21.97 20.28 3.29
CA ILE A 430 20.69 19.78 2.75
C ILE A 430 19.58 20.79 3.08
N VAL A 431 19.48 21.15 4.35
CA VAL A 431 18.64 22.24 4.84
C VAL A 431 19.51 23.08 5.73
N ASP A 432 19.61 24.37 5.41
CA ASP A 432 20.46 25.28 6.15
C ASP A 432 19.77 26.62 6.36
N SER A 433 19.95 27.12 7.57
CA SER A 433 19.47 28.42 8.00
C SER A 433 20.47 29.10 8.92
N ASP A 434 21.66 28.51 9.08
CA ASP A 434 22.73 29.18 9.78
C ASP A 434 23.23 30.33 8.93
N VAL A 435 23.42 31.46 9.60
CA VAL A 435 24.02 32.63 9.00
C VAL A 435 25.40 32.69 9.60
N SER A 436 26.46 32.72 8.79
CA SER A 436 27.85 32.77 9.28
C SER A 436 28.04 33.67 10.52
N GLY A 437 28.32 33.05 11.68
CA GLY A 437 28.50 33.73 12.96
C GLY A 437 27.21 34.10 13.71
N GLY A 438 26.09 33.52 13.30
CA GLY A 438 24.72 33.74 13.77
C GLY A 438 24.12 32.49 14.41
N TYR A 439 22.80 32.32 14.26
CA TYR A 439 22.05 31.22 14.87
C TYR A 439 21.19 30.55 13.80
N GLY A 440 21.29 29.22 13.70
CA GLY A 440 20.48 28.44 12.77
C GLY A 440 20.15 27.03 13.27
N HIS A 441 19.39 26.34 12.43
CA HIS A 441 19.08 24.93 12.52
C HIS A 441 19.33 24.31 11.14
N SER A 442 20.20 23.31 11.07
CA SER A 442 20.63 22.76 9.79
C SER A 442 20.75 21.25 9.85
N LEU A 443 20.57 20.61 8.69
CA LEU A 443 20.95 19.24 8.41
C LEU A 443 21.99 19.27 7.28
N ILE A 444 23.17 18.76 7.59
CA ILE A 444 24.36 18.89 6.75
C ILE A 444 25.01 17.51 6.64
N ILE A 445 25.67 17.23 5.52
CA ILE A 445 26.55 16.07 5.37
C ILE A 445 27.98 16.52 5.64
N GLY A 446 28.69 15.86 6.54
CA GLY A 446 30.13 15.99 6.75
C GLY A 446 30.57 17.38 7.20
N TYR A 447 29.81 18.00 8.10
CA TYR A 447 30.15 19.29 8.69
C TYR A 447 31.56 19.25 9.31
N ASP A 448 32.29 20.36 9.25
CA ASP A 448 33.66 20.48 9.77
C ASP A 448 33.76 21.72 10.67
N ASP A 449 33.77 21.53 11.99
CA ASP A 449 34.17 22.56 12.95
C ASP A 449 35.64 22.35 13.35
N PRO A 450 36.59 23.07 12.74
CA PRO A 450 38.01 22.91 13.02
C PRO A 450 38.41 23.30 14.46
N ALA A 451 37.50 23.91 15.24
CA ALA A 451 37.72 24.24 16.64
C ALA A 451 37.35 23.09 17.61
N LYS A 452 36.72 22.02 17.12
CA LYS A 452 36.24 20.90 17.92
C LYS A 452 37.09 19.66 17.70
N THR A 453 37.53 19.04 18.79
CA THR A 453 38.42 17.88 18.75
C THR A 453 37.69 16.54 18.74
N ASP A 454 36.39 16.57 19.00
CA ASP A 454 35.46 15.44 18.96
C ASP A 454 34.73 15.30 17.61
N ASP A 455 35.01 16.21 16.68
CA ASP A 455 34.53 16.16 15.30
C ASP A 455 35.36 15.16 14.46
N THR A 456 34.70 14.37 13.63
CA THR A 456 35.35 13.62 12.54
C THR A 456 35.04 14.36 11.24
N PRO A 457 35.80 15.42 10.91
CA PRO A 457 35.39 16.35 9.87
C PRO A 457 35.32 15.68 8.50
N LYS A 458 34.28 16.03 7.73
CA LYS A 458 34.12 15.61 6.33
C LYS A 458 34.09 14.09 6.14
N ASP A 459 33.49 13.39 7.11
CA ASP A 459 33.39 11.94 7.12
C ASP A 459 32.15 11.39 6.38
N GLY A 460 31.30 12.30 5.87
CA GLY A 460 30.08 11.95 5.15
C GLY A 460 28.93 11.53 6.06
N SER A 461 29.05 11.72 7.37
CA SER A 461 27.95 11.55 8.31
C SER A 461 26.96 12.72 8.23
N LEU A 462 25.75 12.52 8.74
CA LEU A 462 24.75 13.57 8.89
C LEU A 462 25.00 14.33 10.19
N ASP A 463 25.09 15.63 10.08
CA ASP A 463 25.26 16.55 11.19
C ASP A 463 24.01 17.39 11.38
N VAL A 464 23.60 17.55 12.64
CA VAL A 464 22.50 18.42 13.01
C VAL A 464 23.04 19.64 13.73
N GLN A 465 22.93 20.81 13.09
CA GLN A 465 23.29 22.07 13.74
C GLN A 465 22.13 22.65 14.56
N TYR A 466 22.50 23.28 15.67
CA TYR A 466 21.60 24.02 16.55
C TYR A 466 22.31 25.18 17.24
N HIS A 467 21.82 26.40 17.03
CA HIS A 467 22.25 27.61 17.73
C HIS A 467 23.78 27.84 17.69
N ASN A 468 24.53 27.40 18.72
CA ASN A 468 26.01 27.57 18.82
C ASN A 468 26.75 26.22 18.82
N GLY A 469 26.12 25.17 18.33
CA GLY A 469 26.67 23.84 18.35
C GLY A 469 26.15 23.02 17.19
N PHE A 470 26.76 21.86 17.05
CA PHE A 470 26.32 20.82 16.16
C PHE A 470 26.40 19.50 16.91
N TRP A 471 25.79 18.52 16.29
CA TRP A 471 25.77 17.16 16.72
C TRP A 471 26.12 16.27 15.54
N ASP A 472 27.33 15.72 15.59
CA ASP A 472 27.76 14.63 14.72
C ASP A 472 26.98 13.37 15.13
N THR A 473 26.08 12.94 14.25
CA THR A 473 25.20 11.81 14.52
C THR A 473 25.89 10.46 14.29
N ASN A 474 27.06 10.44 13.65
CA ASN A 474 27.73 9.25 13.11
C ASN A 474 26.86 8.43 12.13
N VAL A 475 25.74 8.98 11.65
CA VAL A 475 24.85 8.34 10.68
C VAL A 475 25.32 8.70 9.27
N THR A 476 25.82 7.75 8.51
CA THR A 476 26.23 7.96 7.11
C THR A 476 25.12 7.57 6.14
N ILE A 477 25.17 8.15 4.94
CA ILE A 477 24.27 7.84 3.82
C ILE A 477 25.06 7.22 2.66
N GLU A 478 24.35 6.51 1.78
CA GLU A 478 24.91 5.96 0.55
C GLU A 478 24.71 6.96 -0.60
N PRO A 479 25.78 7.36 -1.33
CA PRO A 479 25.65 8.18 -2.52
C PRO A 479 24.73 7.53 -3.57
N GLY A 480 23.93 8.35 -4.26
CA GLY A 480 22.99 7.91 -5.29
C GLY A 480 21.70 7.26 -4.76
N LYS A 481 21.48 7.26 -3.44
CA LYS A 481 20.28 6.69 -2.82
C LYS A 481 19.38 7.78 -2.23
N TRP A 482 18.08 7.64 -2.44
CA TRP A 482 17.07 8.54 -1.89
C TRP A 482 16.83 8.24 -0.40
N TYR A 483 16.81 9.31 0.39
CA TYR A 483 16.50 9.30 1.82
C TYR A 483 15.42 10.33 2.13
N GLN A 484 14.58 10.00 3.11
CA GLN A 484 13.74 10.96 3.80
C GLN A 484 14.32 11.19 5.21
N ALA A 485 14.55 12.45 5.55
CA ALA A 485 14.99 12.86 6.88
C ALA A 485 13.94 13.72 7.57
N PHE A 486 13.77 13.49 8.87
CA PHE A 486 13.06 14.40 9.78
C PHE A 486 13.99 14.82 10.90
N VAL A 487 14.16 16.12 11.07
CA VAL A 487 14.88 16.67 12.22
C VAL A 487 13.89 17.45 13.07
N THR A 488 13.73 17.02 14.31
CA THR A 488 12.85 17.71 15.27
C THR A 488 13.70 18.49 16.27
N TYR A 489 13.37 19.76 16.48
CA TYR A 489 13.96 20.61 17.52
C TYR A 489 12.89 20.91 18.56
N GLY A 490 12.99 20.25 19.71
CA GLY A 490 12.14 20.52 20.88
C GLY A 490 12.98 20.63 22.15
N ASP A 491 12.47 20.01 23.21
CA ASP A 491 13.22 19.74 24.45
C ASP A 491 14.34 18.71 24.24
N GLU A 492 14.24 17.91 23.17
CA GLU A 492 15.27 17.02 22.67
C GLU A 492 15.34 17.19 21.15
N MET A 493 16.53 17.00 20.57
CA MET A 493 16.75 16.88 19.15
C MET A 493 16.71 15.42 18.72
N ARG A 494 16.02 15.14 17.62
CA ARG A 494 15.90 13.78 17.08
C ARG A 494 16.06 13.81 15.58
N LEU A 495 16.84 12.87 15.07
CA LEU A 495 16.98 12.60 13.65
C LEU A 495 16.28 11.27 13.36
N TYR A 496 15.26 11.34 12.51
CA TYR A 496 14.66 10.16 11.90
C TYR A 496 15.14 10.06 10.46
N LEU A 497 15.49 8.86 10.02
CA LEU A 497 15.93 8.59 8.66
C LEU A 497 15.26 7.32 8.12
N GLY A 498 14.86 7.38 6.85
CA GLY A 498 14.32 6.24 6.10
C GLY A 498 14.87 6.30 4.68
N ALA A 499 15.43 5.19 4.21
CA ALA A 499 15.81 5.06 2.81
C ALA A 499 14.59 4.74 1.95
N GLN A 500 14.65 5.00 0.64
CA GLN A 500 13.60 4.59 -0.30
C GLN A 500 13.25 3.11 -0.13
N GLY A 501 11.96 2.83 0.07
CA GLY A 501 11.44 1.47 0.30
C GLY A 501 11.69 0.91 1.71
N GLN A 502 12.18 1.72 2.64
CA GLN A 502 12.42 1.33 4.04
C GLN A 502 11.62 2.21 5.00
N PRO A 503 11.19 1.68 6.16
CA PRO A 503 10.48 2.47 7.14
C PRO A 503 11.38 3.56 7.75
N MET A 504 10.76 4.68 8.12
CA MET A 504 11.41 5.74 8.89
C MET A 504 11.76 5.22 10.30
N THR A 505 12.99 5.44 10.75
CA THR A 505 13.45 5.03 12.08
C THR A 505 14.16 6.17 12.81
N LEU A 506 14.08 6.20 14.15
CA LEU A 506 14.90 7.09 14.97
C LEU A 506 16.34 6.57 14.92
N VAL A 507 17.23 7.29 14.24
CA VAL A 507 18.61 6.87 14.04
C VAL A 507 19.56 7.53 15.02
N ALA A 508 19.18 8.70 15.55
CA ALA A 508 20.00 9.44 16.48
C ALA A 508 19.11 10.32 17.38
N GLN A 509 19.55 10.60 18.62
CA GLN A 509 18.90 11.55 19.53
C GLN A 509 19.92 12.25 20.44
N GLN A 510 19.70 13.54 20.71
CA GLN A 510 20.47 14.33 21.68
C GLN A 510 19.51 15.21 22.54
N PRO A 511 19.81 15.42 23.84
CA PRO A 511 19.09 16.40 24.66
C PRO A 511 19.17 17.83 24.12
#